data_AF-A0A0G1IFU0-F1
#
_entry.id   AF-A0A0G1IFU0-F1
#
_cell.length_a   1.000
_cell.length_b   1.000
_cell.length_c   1.000
_cell.angle_alpha   90.00
_cell.angle_beta   90.00
_cell.angle_gamma   90.00
#
_symmetry.space_group_name_H-M   'P 1'
#
loop_
_entity.id
_entity.type
_entity.pdbx_description
1 polymer ?
#
loop_
_entity_poly.entity_id
_entity_poly.type
_entity_poly.pdbx_seq_one_letter_code
_entity_poly.pdbx_strand_id
1 'polypeptide(L)'
;MVLAPEHELIQKIKEKITNWEEVEGYIKKAKRKTENERIADNKSKSGVELRGIKAINPATKKEIPVWIADYVLSSYGTGAIMAVPDRDQRDGEFAKKFKLPIVETRLVDRDKIVKQIGGKKKVQYHLRDWLISRQRYWGPPIPMIYCEKCEWQSVPEEDLPVLLPDLKDFRPRGTGEAPLASSKAFYETKCPKCKGKARRETDVSDTFLDSSWYFLRYPDVDNKKAAFSNQRVKKWLPVNSYIGGVEHAVLHLLYARFITMAFKDMKLVDFEEPFTRLRLNGLITLKGAKMSKSKGNVIDPDNYVGKFGADAIRLYLQFISPLYEGGEWQDSGLMGAVRFLERVWKFGEKAHRLEEAKEVTSWMHKSIKRITDGMQELKYNTAIAELMVIMNKFESEDTVSKKDFETFLMLLAPIAPFITEELWEKLGNEYSVHQQSWPKYTEQGLKSDKVNLILQVNGKLRGAVTVKRGLTQQQAEKIALGELKVISALSGRKPRKTIYVQDKIINLVT
;
A
#
# COMPACT_ATOMS: atom_id res chain seq x y z
N MET A 1 -1.43 41.41 -9.27
CA MET A 1 -1.06 40.12 -9.91
C MET A 1 0.22 39.63 -9.26
N VAL A 2 0.37 38.33 -9.06
CA VAL A 2 1.60 37.76 -8.47
C VAL A 2 2.17 36.70 -9.41
N LEU A 3 3.48 36.76 -9.67
CA LEU A 3 4.24 35.82 -10.50
C LEU A 3 5.15 34.96 -9.62
N ALA A 4 5.41 33.73 -10.07
CA ALA A 4 6.46 32.90 -9.53
C ALA A 4 7.84 33.57 -9.78
N PRO A 5 8.81 33.45 -8.86
CA PRO A 5 10.16 34.03 -9.04
C PRO A 5 10.89 33.53 -10.30
N GLU A 6 10.55 32.31 -10.76
CA GLU A 6 11.13 31.68 -11.94
C GLU A 6 10.35 31.98 -13.24
N HIS A 7 9.31 32.82 -13.20
CA HIS A 7 8.44 33.06 -14.35
C HIS A 7 9.18 33.75 -15.51
N GLU A 8 9.10 33.17 -16.71
CA GLU A 8 9.85 33.63 -17.90
C GLU A 8 9.64 35.10 -18.25
N LEU A 9 8.42 35.62 -18.05
CA LEU A 9 8.09 37.03 -18.31
C LEU A 9 9.02 38.00 -17.56
N ILE A 10 9.52 37.64 -16.37
CA ILE A 10 10.37 38.54 -15.57
C ILE A 10 11.63 38.90 -16.35
N GLN A 11 12.26 37.93 -17.02
CA GLN A 11 13.44 38.18 -17.85
C GLN A 11 13.09 38.99 -19.10
N LYS A 12 11.93 38.70 -19.73
CA LYS A 12 11.47 39.41 -20.94
C LYS A 12 11.15 40.89 -20.69
N ILE A 13 10.78 41.26 -19.45
CA ILE A 13 10.45 42.65 -19.07
C ILE A 13 11.52 43.31 -18.21
N LYS A 14 12.69 42.67 -18.05
CA LYS A 14 13.79 43.11 -17.18
C LYS A 14 14.12 44.60 -17.34
N GLU A 15 14.27 45.06 -18.58
CA GLU A 15 14.67 46.44 -18.90
C GLU A 15 13.64 47.49 -18.45
N LYS A 16 12.39 47.09 -18.21
CA LYS A 16 11.31 47.98 -17.78
C LYS A 16 11.15 48.02 -16.25
N ILE A 17 11.87 47.18 -15.51
CA ILE A 17 11.80 47.07 -14.05
C ILE A 17 12.79 48.07 -13.43
N THR A 18 12.29 49.01 -12.63
CA THR A 18 13.13 50.08 -12.06
C THR A 18 13.87 49.67 -10.79
N ASN A 19 13.46 48.59 -10.12
CA ASN A 19 14.11 48.03 -8.93
C ASN A 19 14.76 46.65 -9.20
N TRP A 20 15.44 46.50 -10.34
CA TRP A 20 15.95 45.20 -10.79
C TRP A 20 16.87 44.51 -9.77
N GLU A 21 17.76 45.23 -9.10
CA GLU A 21 18.68 44.63 -8.12
C GLU A 21 17.94 43.94 -6.96
N GLU A 22 16.87 44.56 -6.46
CA GLU A 22 16.00 44.01 -5.41
C GLU A 22 15.28 42.74 -5.91
N VAL A 23 14.75 42.81 -7.12
CA VAL A 23 14.05 41.70 -7.80
C VAL A 23 15.00 40.52 -8.02
N GLU A 24 16.20 40.77 -8.55
CA GLU A 24 17.20 39.73 -8.77
C GLU A 24 17.68 39.10 -7.46
N GLY A 25 17.90 39.92 -6.42
CA GLY A 25 18.24 39.46 -5.08
C GLY A 25 17.17 38.53 -4.51
N TYR A 26 15.90 38.88 -4.69
CA TYR A 26 14.78 38.04 -4.26
C TYR A 26 14.69 36.73 -5.05
N ILE A 27 14.87 36.76 -6.38
CA ILE A 27 14.89 35.54 -7.21
C ILE A 27 16.02 34.59 -6.76
N LYS A 28 17.22 35.11 -6.51
CA LYS A 28 18.35 34.31 -6.00
C LYS A 28 18.04 33.70 -4.64
N LYS A 29 17.37 34.44 -3.74
CA LYS A 29 16.94 33.94 -2.43
C LYS A 29 15.87 32.87 -2.55
N ALA A 30 14.88 33.06 -3.42
CA ALA A 30 13.80 32.10 -3.65
C ALA A 30 14.33 30.77 -4.23
N LYS A 31 15.29 30.84 -5.17
CA LYS A 31 15.93 29.65 -5.75
C LYS A 31 16.72 28.79 -4.76
N ARG A 32 17.12 29.36 -3.61
CA ARG A 32 17.79 28.60 -2.54
C ARG A 32 16.82 27.80 -1.68
N LYS A 33 15.51 28.06 -1.79
CA LYS A 33 14.47 27.30 -1.11
C LYS A 33 13.92 26.24 -2.04
N THR A 34 13.75 25.03 -1.51
CA THR A 34 12.97 23.97 -2.16
C THR A 34 11.50 24.36 -2.22
N GLU A 35 10.74 23.75 -3.14
CA GLU A 35 9.29 23.92 -3.24
C GLU A 35 8.59 23.56 -1.90
N ASN A 36 9.06 22.50 -1.23
CA ASN A 36 8.54 22.10 0.09
C ASN A 36 8.82 23.14 1.18
N GLU A 37 10.03 23.72 1.20
CA GLU A 37 10.35 24.83 2.12
C GLU A 37 9.47 26.04 1.83
N ARG A 38 9.21 26.36 0.55
CA ARG A 38 8.31 27.46 0.16
C ARG A 38 6.86 27.20 0.60
N ILE A 39 6.39 25.96 0.52
CA ILE A 39 5.06 25.56 0.99
C ILE A 39 4.98 25.59 2.52
N ALA A 40 6.01 25.12 3.22
CA ALA A 40 6.08 25.13 4.69
C ALA A 40 6.21 26.55 5.25
N ASP A 41 7.01 27.40 4.59
CA ASP A 41 7.24 28.81 4.93
C ASP A 41 6.08 29.72 4.56
N ASN A 42 4.98 29.20 4.03
CA ASN A 42 3.80 29.97 3.62
C ASN A 42 3.17 30.80 4.76
N LYS A 43 3.62 30.62 6.01
CA LYS A 43 3.33 31.49 7.17
C LYS A 43 4.07 32.83 7.14
N SER A 44 5.26 32.91 6.54
CA SER A 44 6.08 34.12 6.42
C SER A 44 6.04 34.71 5.01
N LYS A 45 4.85 35.16 4.56
CA LYS A 45 4.62 35.70 3.20
C LYS A 45 5.77 36.61 2.75
N SER A 46 6.42 36.32 1.62
CA SER A 46 7.51 37.16 1.12
C SER A 46 7.24 37.55 -0.33
N GLY A 47 7.77 38.68 -0.78
CA GLY A 47 7.59 39.14 -2.15
C GLY A 47 8.18 40.52 -2.40
N VAL A 48 8.35 40.84 -3.69
CA VAL A 48 8.89 42.12 -4.17
C VAL A 48 7.98 42.64 -5.30
N GLU A 49 7.63 43.93 -5.26
CA GLU A 49 6.92 44.57 -6.38
C GLU A 49 7.88 44.75 -7.56
N LEU A 50 7.41 44.48 -8.77
CA LEU A 50 8.09 44.85 -10.00
C LEU A 50 7.81 46.33 -10.29
N ARG A 51 8.59 47.25 -9.70
CA ARG A 51 8.36 48.69 -9.87
C ARG A 51 8.58 49.10 -11.32
N GLY A 52 7.71 49.99 -11.82
CA GLY A 52 7.65 50.35 -13.24
C GLY A 52 6.78 49.40 -14.08
N ILE A 53 6.32 48.27 -13.53
CA ILE A 53 5.44 47.32 -14.21
C ILE A 53 4.04 47.35 -13.61
N LYS A 54 3.04 47.58 -14.46
CA LYS A 54 1.61 47.44 -14.12
C LYS A 54 0.96 46.45 -15.08
N ALA A 55 -0.04 45.73 -14.58
CA ALA A 55 -0.92 44.90 -15.40
C ALA A 55 -2.29 45.59 -15.51
N ILE A 56 -2.98 45.42 -16.64
CA ILE A 56 -4.34 45.94 -16.82
C ILE A 56 -5.32 44.83 -16.47
N ASN A 57 -6.20 45.05 -15.48
CA ASN A 57 -7.28 44.12 -15.19
C ASN A 57 -8.27 44.12 -16.37
N PRO A 58 -8.47 42.99 -17.07
CA PRO A 58 -9.27 43.00 -18.30
C PRO A 58 -10.77 43.24 -18.05
N ALA A 59 -11.26 43.04 -16.83
CA ALA A 59 -12.65 43.27 -16.43
C ALA A 59 -12.94 44.74 -16.11
N THR A 60 -12.03 45.42 -15.39
CA THR A 60 -12.23 46.80 -14.93
C THR A 60 -11.43 47.84 -15.70
N LYS A 61 -10.50 47.41 -16.55
CA LYS A 61 -9.50 48.23 -17.27
C LYS A 61 -8.57 49.05 -16.37
N LYS A 62 -8.58 48.81 -15.05
CA LYS A 62 -7.70 49.48 -14.10
C LYS A 62 -6.32 48.84 -14.06
N GLU A 63 -5.31 49.67 -13.81
CA GLU A 63 -3.96 49.20 -13.54
C GLU A 63 -3.87 48.55 -12.15
N ILE A 64 -3.12 47.46 -12.07
CA ILE A 64 -2.82 46.75 -10.83
C ILE A 64 -1.31 46.49 -10.73
N PRO A 65 -0.74 46.51 -9.52
CA PRO A 65 0.66 46.21 -9.32
C PRO A 65 0.97 44.73 -9.64
N VAL A 66 2.19 44.50 -10.10
CA VAL A 66 2.73 43.16 -10.35
C VAL A 66 3.79 42.86 -9.31
N TRP A 67 3.66 41.71 -8.65
CA TRP A 67 4.57 41.24 -7.61
C TRP A 67 5.20 39.91 -8.01
N ILE A 68 6.35 39.60 -7.45
CA ILE A 68 6.90 38.25 -7.40
C ILE A 68 6.83 37.73 -5.97
N ALA A 69 6.44 36.47 -5.78
CA ALA A 69 6.34 35.86 -4.46
C ALA A 69 6.57 34.35 -4.50
N ASP A 70 7.22 33.83 -3.46
CA ASP A 70 7.61 32.42 -3.34
C ASP A 70 6.44 31.46 -3.11
N TYR A 71 5.27 31.93 -2.67
CA TYR A 71 4.07 31.08 -2.55
C TYR A 71 3.42 30.75 -3.91
N VAL A 72 3.82 31.41 -5.00
CA VAL A 72 3.37 31.11 -6.37
C VAL A 72 4.39 30.19 -7.04
N LEU A 73 3.93 29.01 -7.48
CA LEU A 73 4.78 27.97 -8.03
C LEU A 73 4.78 28.02 -9.56
N SER A 74 5.95 28.08 -10.19
CA SER A 74 6.10 28.06 -11.65
C SER A 74 5.66 26.73 -12.26
N SER A 75 5.74 25.66 -11.47
CA SER A 75 5.38 24.29 -11.79
C SER A 75 3.86 24.02 -11.82
N TYR A 76 3.04 24.97 -11.36
CA TYR A 76 1.58 24.79 -11.24
C TYR A 76 0.80 25.93 -11.93
N GLY A 77 -0.19 25.55 -12.73
CA GLY A 77 -0.99 26.50 -13.50
C GLY A 77 -0.17 27.21 -14.57
N THR A 78 -0.13 28.53 -14.54
CA THR A 78 0.69 29.34 -15.46
C THR A 78 1.91 29.96 -14.77
N GLY A 79 2.17 29.64 -13.50
CA GLY A 79 3.16 30.36 -12.69
C GLY A 79 2.79 31.81 -12.37
N ALA A 80 1.55 32.20 -12.66
CA ALA A 80 1.01 33.53 -12.43
C ALA A 80 -0.40 33.42 -11.87
N ILE A 81 -0.73 34.23 -10.86
CA ILE A 81 -2.06 34.25 -10.25
C ILE A 81 -2.63 35.67 -10.20
N MET A 82 -3.96 35.74 -10.33
CA MET A 82 -4.70 36.90 -9.87
C MET A 82 -4.88 36.76 -8.36
N ALA A 83 -4.50 37.79 -7.60
CA ALA A 83 -4.70 37.81 -6.16
C ALA A 83 -6.06 38.45 -5.86
N VAL A 84 -6.89 37.81 -5.03
CA VAL A 84 -8.23 38.28 -4.64
C VAL A 84 -8.32 38.35 -3.10
N PRO A 85 -7.78 39.39 -2.46
CA PRO A 85 -7.52 39.42 -1.02
C PRO A 85 -8.74 39.31 -0.09
N ASP A 86 -9.94 39.64 -0.56
CA ASP A 86 -11.18 39.57 0.23
C ASP A 86 -11.80 38.16 0.23
N ARG A 87 -11.38 37.28 -0.71
CA ARG A 87 -11.93 35.92 -0.89
C ARG A 87 -10.91 34.79 -0.76
N ASP A 88 -9.63 35.06 -0.98
CA ASP A 88 -8.55 34.10 -0.79
C ASP A 88 -7.70 34.49 0.42
N GLN A 89 -7.59 33.57 1.39
CA GLN A 89 -6.87 33.80 2.62
C GLN A 89 -5.38 34.10 2.41
N ARG A 90 -4.71 33.40 1.48
CA ARG A 90 -3.27 33.60 1.23
C ARG A 90 -3.03 34.97 0.61
N ASP A 91 -3.89 35.37 -0.31
CA ASP A 91 -3.87 36.70 -0.93
C ASP A 91 -4.18 37.78 0.11
N GLY A 92 -5.13 37.54 1.00
CA GLY A 92 -5.50 38.44 2.10
C GLY A 92 -4.37 38.67 3.08
N GLU A 93 -3.69 37.60 3.51
CA GLU A 93 -2.50 37.67 4.36
C GLU A 93 -1.33 38.42 3.68
N PHE A 94 -1.10 38.14 2.38
CA PHE A 94 -0.09 38.85 1.60
C PHE A 94 -0.42 40.34 1.49
N ALA A 95 -1.67 40.68 1.15
CA ALA A 95 -2.13 42.05 1.03
C ALA A 95 -2.00 42.82 2.35
N LYS A 96 -2.38 42.21 3.48
CA LYS A 96 -2.22 42.80 4.81
C LYS A 96 -0.75 43.09 5.13
N LYS A 97 0.15 42.12 4.88
CA LYS A 97 1.58 42.27 5.16
C LYS A 97 2.21 43.41 4.36
N PHE A 98 1.89 43.50 3.07
CA PHE A 98 2.45 44.50 2.16
C PHE A 98 1.59 45.77 2.02
N LYS A 99 0.56 45.92 2.86
CA LYS A 99 -0.37 47.07 2.87
C LYS A 99 -1.00 47.33 1.48
N LEU A 100 -1.36 46.27 0.78
CA LEU A 100 -2.01 46.34 -0.53
C LEU A 100 -3.52 46.53 -0.40
N PRO A 101 -4.19 47.11 -1.42
CA PRO A 101 -5.63 47.30 -1.40
C PRO A 101 -6.39 45.98 -1.24
N ILE A 102 -7.34 45.95 -0.30
CA ILE A 102 -8.33 44.88 -0.16
C ILE A 102 -9.67 45.47 -0.60
N VAL A 103 -10.13 45.05 -1.77
CA VAL A 103 -11.37 45.55 -2.38
C VAL A 103 -12.42 44.46 -2.25
N GLU A 104 -13.58 44.79 -1.71
CA GLU A 104 -14.71 43.87 -1.63
C GLU A 104 -15.22 43.53 -3.04
N THR A 105 -15.25 42.23 -3.37
CA THR A 105 -15.67 41.72 -4.66
C THR A 105 -17.06 41.11 -4.59
N ARG A 106 -17.89 41.39 -5.61
CA ARG A 106 -19.18 40.72 -5.82
C ARG A 106 -18.98 39.47 -6.65
N LEU A 107 -19.71 38.41 -6.32
CA LEU A 107 -19.72 37.19 -7.12
C LEU A 107 -20.44 37.46 -8.45
N VAL A 108 -19.78 37.11 -9.55
CA VAL A 108 -20.30 37.22 -10.91
C VAL A 108 -20.27 35.84 -11.56
N ASP A 109 -21.22 35.58 -12.44
CA ASP A 109 -21.25 34.36 -13.23
C ASP A 109 -19.95 34.14 -14.02
N ARG A 110 -19.40 32.92 -13.91
CA ARG A 110 -18.09 32.58 -14.48
C ARG A 110 -18.10 32.60 -16.01
N ASP A 111 -19.21 32.23 -16.65
CA ASP A 111 -19.32 32.22 -18.11
C ASP A 111 -19.46 33.62 -18.67
N LYS A 112 -20.24 34.48 -17.99
CA LYS A 112 -20.35 35.90 -18.36
C LYS A 112 -18.99 36.59 -18.30
N ILE A 113 -18.23 36.41 -17.23
CA ILE A 113 -16.92 37.07 -17.11
C ILE A 113 -15.94 36.54 -18.15
N VAL A 114 -15.87 35.22 -18.36
CA VAL A 114 -14.99 34.60 -19.38
C VAL A 114 -15.28 35.19 -20.77
N LYS A 115 -16.56 35.32 -21.15
CA LYS A 115 -16.96 35.95 -22.41
C LYS A 115 -16.59 37.43 -22.46
N GLN A 116 -16.87 38.18 -21.39
CA GLN A 116 -16.61 39.63 -21.32
C GLN A 116 -15.12 39.96 -21.46
N ILE A 117 -14.24 39.18 -20.85
CA ILE A 117 -12.79 39.44 -20.88
C ILE A 117 -12.05 38.72 -22.01
N GLY A 118 -12.76 37.95 -22.86
CA GLY A 118 -12.14 37.13 -23.90
C GLY A 118 -11.26 36.00 -23.35
N GLY A 119 -11.57 35.51 -22.14
CA GLY A 119 -10.85 34.43 -21.48
C GLY A 119 -11.20 33.05 -22.05
N LYS A 120 -10.47 32.02 -21.62
CA LYS A 120 -10.78 30.61 -21.93
C LYS A 120 -10.81 29.79 -20.64
N LYS A 121 -11.80 28.90 -20.51
CA LYS A 121 -11.79 27.89 -19.43
C LYS A 121 -10.68 26.87 -19.73
N LYS A 122 -9.92 26.51 -18.71
CA LYS A 122 -8.84 25.52 -18.81
C LYS A 122 -8.88 24.59 -17.60
N VAL A 123 -8.71 23.29 -17.84
CA VAL A 123 -8.48 22.30 -16.80
C VAL A 123 -6.98 22.27 -16.52
N GLN A 124 -6.62 22.24 -15.24
CA GLN A 124 -5.24 22.17 -14.78
C GLN A 124 -5.10 21.00 -13.81
N TYR A 125 -3.98 20.31 -13.89
CA TYR A 125 -3.65 19.20 -13.01
C TYR A 125 -2.52 19.61 -12.08
N HIS A 126 -2.59 19.13 -10.84
CA HIS A 126 -1.46 19.23 -9.92
C HIS A 126 -0.38 18.18 -10.23
N LEU A 127 -0.77 17.07 -10.89
CA LEU A 127 0.16 16.07 -11.39
C LEU A 127 1.08 16.69 -12.45
N ARG A 128 2.38 16.39 -12.34
CA ARG A 128 3.42 16.84 -13.26
C ARG A 128 3.90 15.67 -14.11
N ASP A 129 4.54 15.99 -15.23
CA ASP A 129 5.21 14.99 -16.04
C ASP A 129 6.29 14.26 -15.23
N TRP A 130 6.46 12.99 -15.56
CA TRP A 130 7.39 12.12 -14.85
C TRP A 130 8.82 12.32 -15.36
N LEU A 131 9.64 12.98 -14.54
CA LEU A 131 11.07 13.13 -14.80
C LEU A 131 11.77 11.79 -14.50
N ILE A 132 12.17 11.07 -15.56
CA ILE A 132 12.81 9.75 -15.46
C ILE A 132 14.34 9.78 -15.52
N SER A 133 14.96 10.88 -15.99
CA SER A 133 16.41 10.97 -16.10
C SER A 133 17.09 11.21 -14.75
N ARG A 134 18.21 10.52 -14.50
CA ARG A 134 18.98 10.62 -13.25
C ARG A 134 20.45 10.80 -13.57
N GLN A 135 21.05 11.81 -12.95
CA GLN A 135 22.49 12.09 -13.00
C GLN A 135 23.25 11.15 -12.05
N ARG A 136 23.08 9.84 -12.26
CA ARG A 136 23.61 8.75 -11.44
C ARG A 136 24.26 7.72 -12.36
N TYR A 137 25.08 6.85 -11.78
CA TYR A 137 25.66 5.73 -12.52
C TYR A 137 24.75 4.50 -12.53
N TRP A 138 24.19 4.14 -11.37
CA TRP A 138 23.48 2.87 -11.22
C TRP A 138 22.02 2.96 -11.67
N GLY A 139 21.79 2.68 -12.95
CA GLY A 139 20.48 2.55 -13.57
C GLY A 139 20.60 2.17 -15.06
N PRO A 140 19.51 1.80 -15.74
CA PRO A 140 19.54 1.51 -17.17
C PRO A 140 19.90 2.76 -17.98
N PRO A 141 20.94 2.73 -18.84
CA PRO A 141 21.24 3.84 -19.74
C PRO A 141 20.04 4.20 -20.63
N ILE A 142 19.76 5.50 -20.75
CA ILE A 142 18.68 5.97 -21.62
C ILE A 142 19.12 5.77 -23.09
N PRO A 143 18.35 5.04 -23.92
CA PRO A 143 18.75 4.66 -25.28
C PRO A 143 18.57 5.81 -26.30
N MET A 144 19.16 6.96 -26.00
CA MET A 144 19.11 8.18 -26.83
C MET A 144 20.51 8.66 -27.19
N ILE A 145 20.63 9.29 -28.36
CA ILE A 145 21.85 9.85 -28.93
C ILE A 145 21.56 11.29 -29.36
N TYR A 146 22.33 12.25 -28.87
CA TYR A 146 22.28 13.64 -29.30
C TYR A 146 23.29 13.92 -30.41
N CYS A 147 22.83 14.48 -31.52
CA CYS A 147 23.66 14.96 -32.62
C CYS A 147 23.39 16.45 -32.85
N GLU A 148 24.43 17.28 -32.95
CA GLU A 148 24.25 18.73 -33.18
C GLU A 148 23.49 19.08 -34.47
N LYS A 149 23.54 18.20 -35.49
CA LYS A 149 22.85 18.41 -36.77
C LYS A 149 21.44 17.81 -36.82
N CYS A 150 21.19 16.73 -36.07
CA CYS A 150 19.95 15.95 -36.15
C CYS A 150 19.15 15.97 -34.85
N GLU A 151 19.64 16.65 -33.81
CA GLU A 151 19.12 16.64 -32.46
C GLU A 151 19.04 15.21 -31.87
N TRP A 152 18.05 14.94 -31.01
CA TRP A 152 17.85 13.66 -30.35
C TRP A 152 17.40 12.57 -31.31
N GLN A 153 18.10 11.44 -31.28
CA GLN A 153 17.81 10.24 -32.04
C GLN A 153 17.74 9.05 -31.09
N SER A 154 16.84 8.10 -31.32
CA SER A 154 16.84 6.84 -30.59
C SER A 154 18.02 5.96 -31.04
N VAL A 155 18.53 5.14 -30.13
CA VAL A 155 19.42 4.03 -30.49
C VAL A 155 18.64 3.03 -31.36
N PRO A 156 19.21 2.53 -32.48
CA PRO A 156 18.59 1.48 -33.29
C PRO A 156 18.26 0.23 -32.47
N GLU A 157 17.18 -0.47 -32.82
CA GLU A 157 16.73 -1.66 -32.06
C GLU A 157 17.78 -2.78 -32.09
N GLU A 158 18.49 -2.96 -33.21
CA GLU A 158 19.59 -3.92 -33.32
C GLU A 158 20.81 -3.60 -32.43
N ASP A 159 20.95 -2.34 -32.01
CA ASP A 159 22.05 -1.87 -31.15
C ASP A 159 21.69 -1.92 -29.66
N LEU A 160 20.47 -2.38 -29.32
CA LEU A 160 20.06 -2.59 -27.93
C LEU A 160 20.56 -3.94 -27.39
N PRO A 161 20.83 -4.03 -26.07
CA PRO A 161 20.74 -2.97 -25.07
C PRO A 161 21.98 -2.06 -25.03
N VAL A 162 21.80 -0.80 -24.63
CA VAL A 162 22.92 0.07 -24.23
C VAL A 162 23.39 -0.38 -22.85
N LEU A 163 24.53 -1.07 -22.80
CA LEU A 163 25.08 -1.59 -21.55
C LEU A 163 25.77 -0.49 -20.73
N LEU A 164 25.60 -0.58 -19.41
CA LEU A 164 26.31 0.26 -18.47
C LEU A 164 27.80 -0.14 -18.46
N PRO A 165 28.75 0.80 -18.72
CA PRO A 165 30.17 0.49 -18.77
C PRO A 165 30.77 0.43 -17.36
N ASP A 166 31.77 -0.42 -17.14
CA ASP A 166 32.51 -0.43 -15.87
C ASP A 166 33.32 0.86 -15.69
N LEU A 167 33.00 1.61 -14.64
CA LEU A 167 33.74 2.81 -14.23
C LEU A 167 34.48 2.61 -12.92
N LYS A 168 35.74 3.05 -12.86
CA LYS A 168 36.54 3.07 -11.62
C LYS A 168 35.97 4.04 -10.58
N ASP A 169 35.51 5.21 -11.01
CA ASP A 169 34.84 6.17 -10.16
C ASP A 169 33.44 6.48 -10.72
N PHE A 170 32.43 6.05 -9.98
CA PHE A 170 31.02 6.21 -10.29
C PHE A 170 30.28 7.10 -9.29
N ARG A 171 31.03 7.81 -8.42
CA ARG A 171 30.43 8.68 -7.41
C ARG A 171 29.84 9.94 -8.07
N PRO A 172 28.71 10.46 -7.58
CA PRO A 172 28.20 11.75 -8.04
C PRO A 172 29.22 12.86 -7.80
N ARG A 173 29.51 13.67 -8.83
CA ARG A 173 30.52 14.75 -8.77
C ARG A 173 29.95 16.11 -8.32
N GLY A 174 28.64 16.23 -8.17
CA GLY A 174 27.98 17.48 -7.80
C GLY A 174 27.95 18.55 -8.91
N THR A 175 28.38 18.20 -10.12
CA THR A 175 28.44 19.10 -11.29
C THR A 175 27.11 19.22 -12.03
N GLY A 176 26.10 18.41 -11.67
CA GLY A 176 24.87 18.27 -12.45
C GLY A 176 25.00 17.33 -13.65
N GLU A 177 26.16 16.68 -13.84
CA GLU A 177 26.36 15.65 -14.86
C GLU A 177 26.41 14.25 -14.22
N ALA A 178 25.93 13.25 -14.95
CA ALA A 178 26.08 11.85 -14.55
C ALA A 178 27.55 11.40 -14.55
N PRO A 179 27.93 10.38 -13.76
CA PRO A 179 29.26 9.79 -13.82
C PRO A 179 29.65 9.27 -15.22
N LEU A 180 28.67 8.80 -16.02
CA LEU A 180 28.88 8.32 -17.39
C LEU A 180 29.44 9.40 -18.34
N ALA A 181 29.24 10.69 -18.03
CA ALA A 181 29.83 11.78 -18.80
C ALA A 181 31.37 11.81 -18.70
N SER A 182 31.97 11.13 -17.73
CA SER A 182 33.44 10.99 -17.64
C SER A 182 34.01 9.93 -18.61
N SER A 183 33.16 9.08 -19.20
CA SER A 183 33.61 7.99 -20.07
C SER A 183 33.43 8.33 -21.54
N LYS A 184 34.51 8.82 -22.16
CA LYS A 184 34.55 9.11 -23.61
C LYS A 184 34.20 7.89 -24.46
N ALA A 185 34.68 6.71 -24.06
CA ALA A 185 34.38 5.45 -24.74
C ALA A 185 32.89 5.06 -24.70
N PHE A 186 32.16 5.52 -23.69
CA PHE A 186 30.71 5.28 -23.59
C PHE A 186 29.91 6.30 -24.41
N TYR A 187 30.13 7.59 -24.17
CA TYR A 187 29.26 8.60 -24.77
C TYR A 187 29.59 8.87 -26.24
N GLU A 188 30.84 8.72 -26.71
CA GLU A 188 31.16 9.00 -28.11
C GLU A 188 30.56 7.94 -29.02
N THR A 189 29.73 8.37 -29.95
CA THR A 189 29.11 7.47 -30.93
C THR A 189 28.84 8.19 -32.25
N LYS A 190 28.26 7.48 -33.21
CA LYS A 190 27.80 8.05 -34.48
C LYS A 190 26.31 8.27 -34.45
N CYS A 191 25.85 9.36 -35.06
CA CYS A 191 24.43 9.60 -35.25
C CYS A 191 23.84 8.49 -36.13
N PRO A 192 22.75 7.82 -35.73
CA PRO A 192 22.14 6.77 -36.53
C PRO A 192 21.60 7.33 -37.87
N LYS A 193 21.17 8.60 -37.90
CA LYS A 193 20.62 9.30 -39.06
C LYS A 193 21.68 9.79 -40.06
N CYS A 194 22.59 10.69 -39.65
CA CYS A 194 23.56 11.32 -40.55
C CYS A 194 24.96 10.70 -40.52
N LYS A 195 25.20 9.70 -39.66
CA LYS A 195 26.50 9.04 -39.43
C LYS A 195 27.64 9.95 -38.93
N GLY A 196 27.38 11.23 -38.70
CA GLY A 196 28.32 12.18 -38.10
C GLY A 196 28.58 11.92 -36.61
N LYS A 197 29.53 12.66 -36.01
CA LYS A 197 29.83 12.59 -34.57
C LYS A 197 28.59 12.93 -33.75
N ALA A 198 28.34 12.15 -32.70
CA ALA A 198 27.23 12.31 -31.79
C ALA A 198 27.62 11.84 -30.38
N ARG A 199 26.74 12.09 -29.41
CA ARG A 199 26.94 11.72 -28.01
C ARG A 199 25.74 10.93 -27.49
N ARG A 200 25.96 9.79 -26.82
CA ARG A 200 24.89 9.10 -26.08
C ARG A 200 24.41 9.97 -24.91
N GLU A 201 23.14 9.81 -24.54
CA GLU A 201 22.66 10.27 -23.25
C GLU A 201 23.48 9.61 -22.14
N THR A 202 23.87 10.41 -21.16
CA THR A 202 24.71 9.98 -20.03
C THR A 202 23.90 9.81 -18.75
N ASP A 203 22.68 10.33 -18.71
CA ASP A 203 21.75 10.03 -17.64
C ASP A 203 21.23 8.59 -17.74
N VAL A 204 20.89 8.04 -16.58
CA VAL A 204 20.23 6.73 -16.46
C VAL A 204 18.77 6.89 -16.10
N SER A 205 17.97 5.87 -16.38
CA SER A 205 16.56 5.84 -16.02
C SER A 205 16.38 5.67 -14.51
N ASP A 206 15.37 6.32 -13.96
CA ASP A 206 14.93 6.17 -12.59
C ASP A 206 14.38 4.76 -12.30
N THR A 207 14.61 4.27 -11.08
CA THR A 207 14.21 2.91 -10.68
C THR A 207 12.69 2.68 -10.69
N PHE A 208 11.88 3.74 -10.64
CA PHE A 208 10.44 3.60 -10.82
C PHE A 208 10.04 3.23 -12.25
N LEU A 209 10.91 3.47 -13.25
CA LEU A 209 10.66 2.99 -14.61
C LEU A 209 10.70 1.47 -14.64
N ASP A 210 11.71 0.84 -14.05
CA ASP A 210 11.83 -0.61 -14.02
C ASP A 210 10.67 -1.26 -13.23
N SER A 211 10.38 -0.71 -12.04
CA SER A 211 9.31 -1.22 -11.17
C SER A 211 7.90 -0.88 -11.64
N SER A 212 7.72 -0.07 -12.68
CA SER A 212 6.39 0.24 -13.22
C SER A 212 5.80 -0.88 -14.08
N TRP A 213 6.60 -1.86 -14.51
CA TRP A 213 6.12 -2.92 -15.41
C TRP A 213 6.68 -4.31 -15.14
N TYR A 214 7.50 -4.48 -14.10
CA TYR A 214 8.12 -5.76 -13.75
C TYR A 214 7.12 -6.93 -13.58
N PHE A 215 5.89 -6.66 -13.13
CA PHE A 215 4.82 -7.66 -13.03
C PHE A 215 4.37 -8.21 -14.38
N LEU A 216 4.54 -7.46 -15.48
CA LEU A 216 4.34 -7.93 -16.84
C LEU A 216 5.49 -8.83 -17.32
N ARG A 217 6.70 -8.63 -16.79
CA ARG A 217 7.89 -9.41 -17.15
C ARG A 217 7.94 -10.77 -16.45
N TYR A 218 7.45 -10.87 -15.21
CA TYR A 218 7.55 -12.11 -14.42
C TYR A 218 7.05 -13.38 -15.12
N PRO A 219 5.91 -13.36 -15.84
CA PRO A 219 5.47 -14.56 -16.56
C PRO A 219 6.41 -15.02 -17.67
N ASP A 220 7.31 -14.17 -18.17
CA ASP A 220 8.08 -14.37 -19.39
C ASP A 220 9.57 -13.96 -19.28
N VAL A 221 10.18 -14.26 -18.13
CA VAL A 221 11.57 -13.85 -17.82
C VAL A 221 12.62 -14.43 -18.76
N ASP A 222 12.35 -15.58 -19.36
CA ASP A 222 13.21 -16.32 -20.30
C ASP A 222 13.16 -15.79 -21.74
N ASN A 223 12.20 -14.91 -22.06
CA ASN A 223 12.04 -14.37 -23.41
C ASN A 223 13.12 -13.32 -23.72
N LYS A 224 14.05 -13.69 -24.60
CA LYS A 224 15.16 -12.81 -25.03
C LYS A 224 14.84 -11.95 -26.27
N LYS A 225 13.65 -12.13 -26.88
CA LYS A 225 13.28 -11.48 -28.14
C LYS A 225 12.31 -10.31 -27.94
N ALA A 226 11.60 -10.27 -26.82
CA ALA A 226 10.63 -9.23 -26.51
C ALA A 226 10.58 -8.98 -24.99
N ALA A 227 9.99 -7.85 -24.61
CA ALA A 227 9.74 -7.52 -23.20
C ALA A 227 8.85 -8.55 -22.50
N PHE A 228 7.82 -9.06 -23.18
CA PHE A 228 6.95 -10.15 -22.76
C PHE A 228 6.08 -10.61 -23.94
N SER A 229 5.50 -11.81 -23.84
CA SER A 229 4.56 -12.36 -24.81
C SER A 229 3.11 -12.15 -24.40
N ASN A 230 2.26 -11.77 -25.37
CA ASN A 230 0.83 -11.57 -25.16
C ASN A 230 0.14 -12.84 -24.62
N GLN A 231 0.59 -14.04 -25.01
CA GLN A 231 0.01 -15.29 -24.54
C GLN A 231 0.23 -15.49 -23.03
N ARG A 232 1.45 -15.26 -22.52
CA ARG A 232 1.73 -15.43 -21.09
C ARG A 232 1.08 -14.34 -20.26
N VAL A 233 1.09 -13.09 -20.74
CA VAL A 233 0.39 -11.97 -20.09
C VAL A 233 -1.11 -12.26 -19.94
N LYS A 234 -1.79 -12.66 -21.02
CA LYS A 234 -3.23 -12.98 -20.96
C LYS A 234 -3.57 -14.13 -20.02
N LYS A 235 -2.64 -15.07 -19.81
CA LYS A 235 -2.84 -16.20 -18.91
C LYS A 235 -2.75 -15.80 -17.43
N TRP A 236 -1.85 -14.87 -17.10
CA TRP A 236 -1.46 -14.60 -15.72
C TRP A 236 -1.91 -13.23 -15.18
N LEU A 237 -2.24 -12.29 -16.06
CA LEU A 237 -2.49 -10.90 -15.72
C LEU A 237 -3.90 -10.46 -16.15
N PRO A 238 -4.50 -9.45 -15.48
CA PRO A 238 -3.93 -8.59 -14.42
C PRO A 238 -3.66 -9.33 -13.10
N VAL A 239 -2.80 -8.77 -12.25
CA VAL A 239 -2.48 -9.35 -10.94
C VAL A 239 -3.73 -9.36 -10.06
N ASN A 240 -4.13 -10.53 -9.58
CA ASN A 240 -5.38 -10.66 -8.81
C ASN A 240 -5.33 -9.95 -7.45
N SER A 241 -4.19 -10.04 -6.75
CA SER A 241 -3.98 -9.41 -5.45
C SER A 241 -2.55 -8.92 -5.33
N TYR A 242 -2.38 -7.61 -5.19
CA TYR A 242 -1.09 -6.96 -4.99
C TYR A 242 -0.96 -6.51 -3.54
N ILE A 243 0.06 -7.00 -2.83
CA ILE A 243 0.32 -6.69 -1.42
C ILE A 243 1.56 -5.80 -1.34
N GLY A 244 1.45 -4.63 -0.71
CA GLY A 244 2.57 -3.70 -0.58
C GLY A 244 2.32 -2.57 0.41
N GLY A 245 3.36 -1.81 0.71
CA GLY A 245 3.28 -0.72 1.67
C GLY A 245 2.55 0.52 1.15
N VAL A 246 1.86 1.24 2.04
CA VAL A 246 1.14 2.49 1.73
C VAL A 246 2.07 3.60 1.22
N GLU A 247 3.38 3.54 1.50
CA GLU A 247 4.37 4.49 1.00
C GLU A 247 4.43 4.57 -0.53
N HIS A 248 3.93 3.55 -1.23
CA HIS A 248 3.94 3.50 -2.69
C HIS A 248 2.68 4.07 -3.36
N ALA A 249 1.72 4.60 -2.59
CA ALA A 249 0.43 5.10 -3.09
C ALA A 249 0.54 6.13 -4.23
N VAL A 250 1.43 7.11 -4.09
CA VAL A 250 1.61 8.21 -5.07
C VAL A 250 2.87 8.09 -5.93
N LEU A 251 3.57 6.97 -5.84
CA LEU A 251 4.79 6.68 -6.60
C LEU A 251 4.58 5.44 -7.46
N HIS A 252 5.15 4.31 -7.06
CA HIS A 252 5.09 3.06 -7.81
C HIS A 252 3.67 2.68 -8.26
N LEU A 253 2.65 2.78 -7.41
CA LEU A 253 1.29 2.42 -7.77
C LEU A 253 0.70 3.34 -8.85
N LEU A 254 1.07 4.63 -8.85
CA LEU A 254 0.67 5.57 -9.90
C LEU A 254 1.40 5.27 -11.21
N TYR A 255 2.72 5.05 -11.16
CA TYR A 255 3.53 4.76 -12.34
C TYR A 255 3.19 3.41 -12.98
N ALA A 256 2.89 2.39 -12.19
CA ALA A 256 2.46 1.08 -12.67
C ALA A 256 1.14 1.18 -13.45
N ARG A 257 0.17 1.94 -12.93
CA ARG A 257 -1.09 2.21 -13.64
C ARG A 257 -0.85 3.00 -14.91
N PHE A 258 -0.04 4.06 -14.85
CA PHE A 258 0.30 4.88 -16.01
C PHE A 258 0.91 4.05 -17.15
N ILE A 259 1.93 3.23 -16.85
CA ILE A 259 2.58 2.40 -17.85
C ILE A 259 1.66 1.30 -18.37
N THR A 260 0.79 0.73 -17.54
CA THR A 260 -0.21 -0.25 -17.99
C THR A 260 -1.20 0.38 -18.96
N MET A 261 -1.72 1.58 -18.67
CA MET A 261 -2.58 2.33 -19.59
C MET A 261 -1.87 2.64 -20.91
N ALA A 262 -0.60 3.11 -20.85
CA ALA A 262 0.18 3.35 -22.05
C ALA A 262 0.39 2.06 -22.88
N PHE A 263 0.70 0.93 -22.23
CA PHE A 263 0.87 -0.35 -22.91
C PHE A 263 -0.44 -0.89 -23.48
N LYS A 264 -1.58 -0.60 -22.87
CA LYS A 264 -2.89 -0.89 -23.45
C LYS A 264 -3.12 -0.08 -24.73
N ASP A 265 -2.83 1.21 -24.71
CA ASP A 265 -2.94 2.08 -25.90
C ASP A 265 -2.02 1.60 -27.03
N MET A 266 -0.85 1.07 -26.68
CA MET A 266 0.09 0.42 -27.61
C MET A 266 -0.32 -1.01 -28.01
N LYS A 267 -1.44 -1.53 -27.51
CA LYS A 267 -1.97 -2.89 -27.75
C LYS A 267 -1.04 -4.02 -27.31
N LEU A 268 -0.19 -3.78 -26.31
CA LEU A 268 0.68 -4.78 -25.69
C LEU A 268 -0.06 -5.57 -24.59
N VAL A 269 -1.08 -4.96 -23.97
CA VAL A 269 -1.98 -5.59 -22.99
C VAL A 269 -3.43 -5.21 -23.31
N ASP A 270 -4.40 -5.94 -22.77
CA ASP A 270 -5.84 -5.71 -22.97
C ASP A 270 -6.57 -5.18 -21.72
N PHE A 271 -5.83 -4.78 -20.68
CA PHE A 271 -6.35 -4.24 -19.42
C PHE A 271 -5.68 -2.91 -19.05
N GLU A 272 -6.39 -2.04 -18.31
CA GLU A 272 -5.88 -0.73 -17.84
C GLU A 272 -5.30 -0.81 -16.44
N GLU A 273 -5.95 -1.58 -15.56
CA GLU A 273 -5.58 -1.67 -14.16
C GLU A 273 -4.74 -2.94 -13.93
N PRO A 274 -3.46 -2.80 -13.55
CA PRO A 274 -2.57 -3.94 -13.40
C PRO A 274 -2.87 -4.79 -12.16
N PHE A 275 -3.59 -4.24 -11.18
CA PHE A 275 -3.86 -4.88 -9.89
C PHE A 275 -5.36 -4.86 -9.61
N THR A 276 -6.04 -6.03 -9.62
CA THR A 276 -7.50 -6.06 -9.41
C THR A 276 -7.91 -5.90 -7.94
N ARG A 277 -6.99 -6.21 -7.02
CA ARG A 277 -7.14 -5.93 -5.58
C ARG A 277 -5.81 -5.43 -5.03
N LEU A 278 -5.84 -4.26 -4.43
CA LEU A 278 -4.70 -3.71 -3.70
C LEU A 278 -4.90 -3.97 -2.20
N ARG A 279 -3.91 -4.59 -1.56
CA ARG A 279 -3.90 -4.89 -0.13
C ARG A 279 -2.70 -4.18 0.50
N LEU A 280 -2.96 -3.09 1.21
CA LEU A 280 -1.89 -2.30 1.82
C LEU A 280 -1.54 -2.88 3.19
N ASN A 281 -0.29 -3.32 3.36
CA ASN A 281 0.18 -3.77 4.67
C ASN A 281 0.62 -2.57 5.52
N GLY A 282 0.39 -2.67 6.83
CA GLY A 282 0.94 -1.72 7.78
C GLY A 282 2.44 -1.95 8.01
N LEU A 283 3.06 -1.01 8.73
CA LEU A 283 4.49 -1.04 9.00
C LEU A 283 4.79 -1.86 10.25
N ILE A 284 5.89 -2.61 10.22
CA ILE A 284 6.46 -3.14 11.45
C ILE A 284 7.38 -2.07 12.06
N THR A 285 7.14 -1.73 13.31
CA THR A 285 7.87 -0.73 14.07
C THR A 285 8.72 -1.37 15.16
N LEU A 286 9.75 -0.64 15.59
CA LEU A 286 10.55 -0.97 16.76
C LEU A 286 10.72 0.30 17.61
N LYS A 287 10.33 0.20 18.87
CA LYS A 287 10.23 1.29 19.85
C LYS A 287 9.41 2.46 19.32
N GLY A 288 8.29 2.17 18.67
CA GLY A 288 7.38 3.18 18.09
C GLY A 288 7.91 3.88 16.82
N ALA A 289 9.04 3.43 16.26
CA ALA A 289 9.61 3.99 15.04
C ALA A 289 9.61 2.96 13.89
N LYS A 290 9.30 3.41 12.67
CA LYS A 290 9.52 2.60 11.45
C LYS A 290 10.97 2.07 11.42
N MET A 291 11.12 0.77 11.19
CA MET A 291 12.44 0.17 10.99
C MET A 291 13.07 0.69 9.69
N SER A 292 14.31 1.20 9.76
CA SER A 292 15.03 1.72 8.59
C SER A 292 16.54 1.73 8.82
N LYS A 293 17.31 1.49 7.75
CA LYS A 293 18.79 1.48 7.82
C LYS A 293 19.35 2.78 8.38
N SER A 294 18.78 3.93 8.00
CA SER A 294 19.21 5.25 8.48
C SER A 294 18.99 5.46 9.98
N LYS A 295 18.06 4.74 10.60
CA LYS A 295 17.80 4.81 12.05
C LYS A 295 18.57 3.77 12.86
N GLY A 296 19.30 2.85 12.21
CA GLY A 296 20.03 1.78 12.88
C GLY A 296 19.16 0.82 13.70
N ASN A 297 17.84 0.84 13.50
CA ASN A 297 16.85 0.05 14.27
C ASN A 297 16.30 -1.14 13.47
N VAL A 298 17.04 -1.59 12.45
CA VAL A 298 16.63 -2.72 11.61
C VAL A 298 16.91 -4.01 12.37
N ILE A 299 15.87 -4.84 12.49
CA ILE A 299 16.02 -6.21 12.93
C ILE A 299 16.42 -7.05 11.72
N ASP A 300 17.53 -7.75 11.87
CA ASP A 300 17.98 -8.73 10.89
C ASP A 300 17.25 -10.07 11.14
N PRO A 301 16.35 -10.49 10.23
CA PRO A 301 15.60 -11.73 10.41
C PRO A 301 16.49 -12.96 10.51
N ASP A 302 17.66 -12.98 9.86
CA ASP A 302 18.52 -14.16 9.77
C ASP A 302 19.02 -14.61 11.15
N ASN A 303 19.30 -13.65 12.03
CA ASN A 303 19.69 -13.91 13.42
C ASN A 303 18.59 -14.63 14.22
N TYR A 304 17.33 -14.36 13.90
CA TYR A 304 16.19 -14.99 14.55
C TYR A 304 15.86 -16.32 13.87
N VAL A 305 16.00 -16.43 12.54
CA VAL A 305 15.77 -17.68 11.80
C VAL A 305 16.76 -18.74 12.29
N GLY A 306 18.04 -18.39 12.44
CA GLY A 306 19.05 -19.32 12.94
C GLY A 306 18.81 -19.80 14.37
N LYS A 307 18.06 -19.04 15.20
CA LYS A 307 17.78 -19.39 16.60
C LYS A 307 16.44 -20.10 16.81
N PHE A 308 15.41 -19.67 16.09
CA PHE A 308 14.02 -20.07 16.34
C PHE A 308 13.36 -20.77 15.14
N GLY A 309 14.04 -20.83 13.99
CA GLY A 309 13.50 -21.36 12.74
C GLY A 309 12.60 -20.38 11.99
N ALA A 310 12.45 -20.62 10.69
CA ALA A 310 11.66 -19.76 9.81
C ALA A 310 10.16 -19.76 10.17
N ASP A 311 9.61 -20.90 10.58
CA ASP A 311 8.18 -21.04 10.94
C ASP A 311 7.80 -20.15 12.13
N ALA A 312 8.67 -20.04 13.13
CA ALA A 312 8.40 -19.21 14.31
C ALA A 312 8.24 -17.73 13.92
N ILE A 313 9.13 -17.23 13.06
CA ILE A 313 9.07 -15.84 12.59
C ILE A 313 7.86 -15.61 11.68
N ARG A 314 7.61 -16.52 10.72
CA ARG A 314 6.47 -16.43 9.81
C ARG A 314 5.15 -16.39 10.58
N LEU A 315 5.00 -17.29 11.56
CA LEU A 315 3.81 -17.34 12.41
C LEU A 315 3.67 -16.08 13.25
N TYR A 316 4.76 -15.63 13.86
CA TYR A 316 4.77 -14.42 14.67
C TYR A 316 4.36 -13.17 13.87
N LEU A 317 4.98 -12.94 12.70
CA LEU A 317 4.67 -11.79 11.85
C LEU A 317 3.23 -11.79 11.34
N GLN A 318 2.65 -12.97 11.12
CA GLN A 318 1.25 -13.12 10.71
C GLN A 318 0.27 -13.03 11.90
N PHE A 319 0.75 -13.24 13.13
CA PHE A 319 -0.09 -13.24 14.33
C PHE A 319 -0.10 -11.92 15.09
N ILE A 320 1.00 -11.16 15.03
CA ILE A 320 1.25 -9.98 15.85
C ILE A 320 0.13 -8.93 15.78
N SER A 321 -0.49 -8.77 14.60
CA SER A 321 -1.56 -7.80 14.36
C SER A 321 -2.30 -8.07 13.05
N PRO A 322 -3.42 -7.36 12.79
CA PRO A 322 -4.01 -7.33 11.45
C PRO A 322 -3.02 -6.80 10.41
N LEU A 323 -2.94 -7.46 9.24
CA LEU A 323 -1.98 -7.14 8.19
C LEU A 323 -1.95 -5.65 7.80
N TYR A 324 -3.12 -5.00 7.75
CA TYR A 324 -3.26 -3.60 7.33
C TYR A 324 -2.87 -2.59 8.42
N GLU A 325 -2.83 -2.99 9.69
CA GLU A 325 -2.43 -2.12 10.80
C GLU A 325 -0.90 -2.11 10.98
N GLY A 326 -0.23 -3.23 10.65
CA GLY A 326 1.17 -3.40 11.01
C GLY A 326 1.30 -3.61 12.52
N GLY A 327 2.52 -3.59 13.06
CA GLY A 327 2.71 -4.00 14.46
C GLY A 327 4.04 -3.60 15.05
N GLU A 328 4.07 -3.49 16.37
CA GLU A 328 5.28 -3.21 17.13
C GLU A 328 6.02 -4.52 17.41
N TRP A 329 7.24 -4.66 16.91
CA TRP A 329 8.06 -5.84 17.17
C TRP A 329 8.38 -5.99 18.66
N GLN A 330 8.08 -7.16 19.21
CA GLN A 330 8.43 -7.59 20.56
C GLN A 330 8.95 -9.02 20.56
N ASP A 331 10.14 -9.23 21.13
CA ASP A 331 10.74 -10.58 21.26
C ASP A 331 9.86 -11.53 22.09
N SER A 332 9.10 -10.99 23.07
CA SER A 332 8.14 -11.76 23.87
C SER A 332 7.01 -12.37 23.03
N GLY A 333 6.55 -11.65 22.01
CA GLY A 333 5.54 -12.13 21.07
C GLY A 333 6.06 -13.28 20.22
N LEU A 334 7.31 -13.19 19.76
CA LEU A 334 7.98 -14.27 19.04
C LEU A 334 8.09 -15.54 19.89
N MET A 335 8.45 -15.41 21.18
CA MET A 335 8.50 -16.56 22.08
C MET A 335 7.12 -17.24 22.25
N GLY A 336 6.02 -16.51 22.10
CA GLY A 336 4.68 -17.09 22.02
C GLY A 336 4.47 -17.98 20.81
N ALA A 337 4.95 -17.55 19.64
CA ALA A 337 4.92 -18.35 18.41
C ALA A 337 5.77 -19.61 18.54
N VAL A 338 6.99 -19.51 19.09
CA VAL A 338 7.87 -20.65 19.36
C VAL A 338 7.16 -21.69 20.24
N ARG A 339 6.61 -21.28 21.39
CA ARG A 339 5.89 -22.19 22.30
C ARG A 339 4.69 -22.86 21.64
N PHE A 340 3.97 -22.17 20.77
CA PHE A 340 2.87 -22.77 20.02
C PHE A 340 3.36 -23.87 19.07
N LEU A 341 4.43 -23.62 18.31
CA LEU A 341 5.01 -24.62 17.41
C LEU A 341 5.60 -25.81 18.18
N GLU A 342 6.24 -25.59 19.33
CA GLU A 342 6.69 -26.68 20.20
C GLU A 342 5.55 -27.56 20.70
N ARG A 343 4.38 -26.98 21.00
CA ARG A 343 3.17 -27.74 21.37
C ARG A 343 2.67 -28.59 20.21
N VAL A 344 2.62 -28.02 19.01
CA VAL A 344 2.27 -28.76 17.79
C VAL A 344 3.22 -29.93 17.57
N TRP A 345 4.54 -29.70 17.68
CA TRP A 345 5.56 -30.74 17.58
C TRP A 345 5.35 -31.87 18.60
N LYS A 346 5.29 -31.51 19.89
CA LYS A 346 5.11 -32.47 20.99
C LYS A 346 3.80 -33.26 20.88
N PHE A 347 2.76 -32.66 20.30
CA PHE A 347 1.52 -33.36 20.04
C PHE A 347 1.69 -34.36 18.89
N GLY A 348 2.29 -33.96 17.77
CA GLY A 348 2.55 -34.83 16.63
C GLY A 348 3.47 -36.02 16.94
N GLU A 349 4.41 -35.87 17.87
CA GLU A 349 5.24 -36.99 18.35
C GLU A 349 4.44 -38.06 19.12
N LYS A 350 3.27 -37.71 19.66
CA LYS A 350 2.40 -38.62 20.41
C LYS A 350 1.38 -39.31 19.50
N ALA A 351 1.85 -39.91 18.41
CA ALA A 351 1.01 -40.56 17.40
C ALA A 351 0.04 -41.63 17.96
N HIS A 352 0.36 -42.25 19.10
CA HIS A 352 -0.52 -43.21 19.80
C HIS A 352 -1.85 -42.62 20.29
N ARG A 353 -1.99 -41.28 20.34
CA ARG A 353 -3.26 -40.60 20.66
C ARG A 353 -4.19 -40.45 19.45
N LEU A 354 -3.71 -40.83 18.26
CA LEU A 354 -4.46 -40.65 17.03
C LEU A 354 -5.28 -41.90 16.72
N GLU A 355 -6.59 -41.72 16.58
CA GLU A 355 -7.52 -42.76 16.16
C GLU A 355 -7.91 -42.59 14.69
N GLU A 356 -8.03 -43.71 13.99
CA GLU A 356 -8.47 -43.71 12.60
C GLU A 356 -9.93 -43.23 12.50
N ALA A 357 -10.17 -42.24 11.63
CA ALA A 357 -11.52 -41.79 11.31
C ALA A 357 -11.62 -41.44 9.83
N LYS A 358 -12.81 -41.66 9.26
CA LYS A 358 -13.08 -41.38 7.85
C LYS A 358 -13.39 -39.91 7.57
N GLU A 359 -13.97 -39.22 8.56
CA GLU A 359 -14.44 -37.84 8.42
C GLU A 359 -13.90 -36.96 9.55
N VAL A 360 -13.75 -35.67 9.26
CA VAL A 360 -13.42 -34.67 10.28
C VAL A 360 -14.61 -34.44 11.21
N THR A 361 -14.35 -34.02 12.43
CA THR A 361 -15.41 -33.75 13.40
C THR A 361 -16.24 -32.50 13.04
N SER A 362 -17.48 -32.42 13.56
CA SER A 362 -18.38 -31.28 13.29
C SER A 362 -17.83 -29.93 13.76
N TRP A 363 -17.02 -29.92 14.82
CA TRP A 363 -16.37 -28.69 15.26
C TRP A 363 -15.20 -28.31 14.35
N MET A 364 -14.46 -29.30 13.81
CA MET A 364 -13.38 -29.07 12.85
C MET A 364 -13.91 -28.40 11.57
N HIS A 365 -15.08 -28.80 11.07
CA HIS A 365 -15.72 -28.12 9.94
C HIS A 365 -15.92 -26.61 10.16
N LYS A 366 -16.28 -26.19 11.38
CA LYS A 366 -16.41 -24.77 11.72
C LYS A 366 -15.06 -24.06 11.72
N SER A 367 -14.02 -24.72 12.23
CA SER A 367 -12.66 -24.18 12.25
C SER A 367 -12.08 -24.07 10.85
N ILE A 368 -12.26 -25.09 9.98
CA ILE A 368 -11.91 -25.03 8.55
C ILE A 368 -12.55 -23.80 7.91
N LYS A 369 -13.86 -23.57 8.13
CA LYS A 369 -14.56 -22.40 7.58
C LYS A 369 -13.93 -21.09 8.07
N ARG A 370 -13.77 -20.92 9.38
CA ARG A 370 -13.21 -19.69 9.96
C ARG A 370 -11.81 -19.39 9.45
N ILE A 371 -10.95 -20.41 9.39
CA ILE A 371 -9.58 -20.29 8.90
C ILE A 371 -9.60 -19.98 7.41
N THR A 372 -10.41 -20.67 6.61
CA THR A 372 -10.54 -20.41 5.16
C THR A 372 -10.98 -18.98 4.89
N ASP A 373 -12.04 -18.51 5.54
CA ASP A 373 -12.54 -17.13 5.40
C ASP A 373 -11.47 -16.12 5.85
N GLY A 374 -10.78 -16.41 6.96
CA GLY A 374 -9.70 -15.59 7.49
C GLY A 374 -8.52 -15.46 6.53
N MET A 375 -8.06 -16.58 5.96
CA MET A 375 -6.95 -16.61 5.01
C MET A 375 -7.30 -15.88 3.70
N GLN A 376 -8.52 -16.03 3.18
CA GLN A 376 -8.99 -15.32 1.97
C GLN A 376 -9.02 -13.79 2.15
N GLU A 377 -9.37 -13.33 3.35
CA GLU A 377 -9.38 -11.91 3.71
C GLU A 377 -8.06 -11.41 4.32
N LEU A 378 -7.01 -12.24 4.32
CA LEU A 378 -5.69 -11.94 4.89
C LEU A 378 -5.75 -11.56 6.39
N LYS A 379 -6.75 -12.08 7.12
CA LYS A 379 -6.91 -11.95 8.58
C LYS A 379 -6.13 -13.05 9.31
N TYR A 380 -4.83 -13.14 9.01
CA TYR A 380 -3.96 -14.22 9.47
C TYR A 380 -3.95 -14.37 10.99
N ASN A 381 -3.94 -13.27 11.73
CA ASN A 381 -3.97 -13.26 13.19
C ASN A 381 -5.19 -14.01 13.76
N THR A 382 -6.38 -13.81 13.18
CA THR A 382 -7.59 -14.52 13.61
C THR A 382 -7.61 -15.98 13.17
N ALA A 383 -7.04 -16.30 12.00
CA ALA A 383 -6.88 -17.69 11.54
C ALA A 383 -5.91 -18.47 12.45
N ILE A 384 -4.79 -17.85 12.85
CA ILE A 384 -3.82 -18.42 13.79
C ILE A 384 -4.44 -18.57 15.18
N ALA A 385 -5.25 -17.62 15.64
CA ALA A 385 -5.98 -17.76 16.89
C ALA A 385 -6.92 -18.98 16.87
N GLU A 386 -7.61 -19.25 15.76
CA GLU A 386 -8.42 -20.47 15.62
C GLU A 386 -7.54 -21.73 15.62
N LEU A 387 -6.37 -21.73 14.95
CA LEU A 387 -5.40 -22.84 15.03
C LEU A 387 -4.95 -23.11 16.49
N MET A 388 -4.72 -22.06 17.28
CA MET A 388 -4.42 -22.20 18.71
C MET A 388 -5.59 -22.80 19.50
N VAL A 389 -6.84 -22.46 19.15
CA VAL A 389 -8.05 -23.06 19.75
C VAL A 389 -8.16 -24.56 19.39
N ILE A 390 -7.89 -24.93 18.15
CA ILE A 390 -7.83 -26.34 17.72
C ILE A 390 -6.78 -27.09 18.56
N MET A 391 -5.59 -26.53 18.70
CA MET A 391 -4.51 -27.16 19.47
C MET A 391 -4.86 -27.32 20.96
N ASN A 392 -5.46 -26.30 21.58
CA ASN A 392 -5.96 -26.41 22.96
C ASN A 392 -6.99 -27.53 23.10
N LYS A 393 -7.85 -27.71 22.09
CA LYS A 393 -8.85 -28.76 22.08
C LYS A 393 -8.21 -30.14 21.98
N PHE A 394 -7.27 -30.34 21.07
CA PHE A 394 -6.52 -31.60 20.96
C PHE A 394 -5.79 -31.97 22.24
N GLU A 395 -5.21 -31.00 22.96
CA GLU A 395 -4.54 -31.27 24.23
C GLU A 395 -5.50 -31.61 25.38
N SER A 396 -6.78 -31.23 25.26
CA SER A 396 -7.82 -31.50 26.26
C SER A 396 -8.54 -32.83 26.07
N GLU A 397 -8.35 -33.49 24.92
CA GLU A 397 -8.96 -34.79 24.60
C GLU A 397 -7.95 -35.92 24.80
N ASP A 398 -8.42 -37.08 25.29
CA ASP A 398 -7.57 -38.26 25.48
C ASP A 398 -7.11 -38.85 24.15
N THR A 399 -8.03 -38.87 23.17
CA THR A 399 -7.79 -39.32 21.79
C THR A 399 -8.28 -38.26 20.81
N VAL A 400 -7.60 -38.16 19.67
CA VAL A 400 -7.91 -37.23 18.59
C VAL A 400 -7.97 -38.01 17.28
N SER A 401 -8.88 -37.65 16.39
CA SER A 401 -8.90 -38.28 15.06
C SER A 401 -7.62 -37.94 14.28
N LYS A 402 -6.97 -38.97 13.70
CA LYS A 402 -5.88 -38.77 12.74
C LYS A 402 -6.28 -37.80 11.63
N LYS A 403 -7.51 -37.90 11.14
CA LYS A 403 -8.06 -37.04 10.08
C LYS A 403 -8.18 -35.58 10.50
N ASP A 404 -8.56 -35.32 11.75
CA ASP A 404 -8.60 -33.97 12.31
C ASP A 404 -7.19 -33.39 12.45
N PHE A 405 -6.22 -34.19 12.90
CA PHE A 405 -4.84 -33.72 13.04
C PHE A 405 -4.17 -33.46 11.67
N GLU A 406 -4.37 -34.33 10.69
CA GLU A 406 -3.98 -34.08 9.29
C GLU A 406 -4.58 -32.78 8.75
N THR A 407 -5.86 -32.56 9.02
CA THR A 407 -6.56 -31.34 8.63
C THR A 407 -5.95 -30.11 9.29
N PHE A 408 -5.61 -30.20 10.57
CA PHE A 408 -4.90 -29.15 11.27
C PHE A 408 -3.53 -28.84 10.63
N LEU A 409 -2.74 -29.87 10.27
CA LEU A 409 -1.46 -29.66 9.59
C LEU A 409 -1.63 -28.97 8.24
N MET A 410 -2.62 -29.38 7.43
CA MET A 410 -2.94 -28.73 6.16
C MET A 410 -3.34 -27.26 6.32
N LEU A 411 -4.09 -26.92 7.38
CA LEU A 411 -4.50 -25.54 7.67
C LEU A 411 -3.33 -24.67 8.18
N LEU A 412 -2.38 -25.27 8.90
CA LEU A 412 -1.20 -24.59 9.43
C LEU A 412 -0.09 -24.43 8.37
N ALA A 413 -0.04 -25.29 7.35
CA ALA A 413 1.03 -25.36 6.36
C ALA A 413 1.36 -24.05 5.63
N PRO A 414 0.39 -23.18 5.23
CA PRO A 414 0.73 -21.89 4.63
C PRO A 414 1.53 -20.96 5.55
N ILE A 415 1.40 -21.15 6.87
CA ILE A 415 1.97 -20.29 7.90
C ILE A 415 3.30 -20.87 8.38
N ALA A 416 3.30 -22.16 8.75
CA ALA A 416 4.46 -22.90 9.23
C ALA A 416 4.75 -24.13 8.34
N PRO A 417 5.29 -23.93 7.13
CA PRO A 417 5.43 -24.99 6.14
C PRO A 417 6.41 -26.10 6.50
N PHE A 418 7.44 -25.85 7.30
CA PHE A 418 8.51 -26.83 7.53
C PHE A 418 8.11 -27.85 8.59
N ILE A 419 7.60 -27.38 9.73
CA ILE A 419 7.13 -28.25 10.82
C ILE A 419 5.94 -29.12 10.38
N THR A 420 5.07 -28.57 9.52
CA THR A 420 3.89 -29.28 9.04
C THR A 420 4.24 -30.37 8.05
N GLU A 421 5.22 -30.13 7.16
CA GLU A 421 5.74 -31.17 6.25
C GLU A 421 6.37 -32.32 7.03
N GLU A 422 7.23 -32.02 7.99
CA GLU A 422 7.92 -33.02 8.81
C GLU A 422 6.94 -33.87 9.64
N LEU A 423 5.93 -33.23 10.25
CA LEU A 423 4.89 -33.95 10.98
C LEU A 423 3.98 -34.75 10.06
N TRP A 424 3.71 -34.26 8.84
CA TRP A 424 2.94 -34.98 7.83
C TRP A 424 3.61 -36.28 7.42
N GLU A 425 4.91 -36.24 7.13
CA GLU A 425 5.72 -37.43 6.82
C GLU A 425 5.73 -38.41 8.00
N LYS A 426 5.92 -37.92 9.24
CA LYS A 426 5.91 -38.76 10.45
C LYS A 426 4.57 -39.48 10.71
N LEU A 427 3.45 -38.97 10.19
CA LEU A 427 2.16 -39.65 10.24
C LEU A 427 2.03 -40.81 9.23
N GLY A 428 3.08 -41.03 8.42
CA GLY A 428 3.11 -42.02 7.36
C GLY A 428 2.31 -41.61 6.12
N ASN A 429 2.05 -40.32 5.94
CA ASN A 429 1.29 -39.84 4.80
C ASN A 429 2.19 -39.74 3.57
N GLU A 430 1.63 -40.16 2.43
CA GLU A 430 2.30 -40.00 1.13
C GLU A 430 2.19 -38.57 0.62
N TYR A 431 3.17 -38.16 -0.18
CA TYR A 431 3.28 -36.82 -0.76
C TYR A 431 3.40 -35.69 0.28
N SER A 432 3.77 -34.50 -0.21
CA SER A 432 3.94 -33.32 0.63
C SER A 432 2.58 -32.79 1.13
N VAL A 433 2.56 -32.19 2.33
CA VAL A 433 1.38 -31.46 2.82
C VAL A 433 1.00 -30.32 1.87
N HIS A 434 1.98 -29.74 1.17
CA HIS A 434 1.81 -28.64 0.21
C HIS A 434 1.23 -29.08 -1.14
N GLN A 435 1.14 -30.39 -1.38
CA GLN A 435 0.50 -30.96 -2.57
C GLN A 435 -0.95 -31.39 -2.31
N GLN A 436 -1.42 -31.32 -1.06
CA GLN A 436 -2.77 -31.68 -0.70
C GLN A 436 -3.78 -30.59 -1.10
N SER A 437 -5.01 -31.02 -1.39
CA SER A 437 -6.11 -30.08 -1.59
C SER A 437 -6.45 -29.38 -0.28
N TRP A 438 -6.73 -28.07 -0.35
CA TRP A 438 -7.19 -27.31 0.81
C TRP A 438 -8.41 -27.98 1.48
N PRO A 439 -8.44 -28.12 2.82
CA PRO A 439 -9.53 -28.79 3.52
C PRO A 439 -10.89 -28.15 3.24
N LYS A 440 -11.91 -28.98 3.03
CA LYS A 440 -13.28 -28.53 2.74
C LYS A 440 -14.18 -28.73 3.95
N TYR A 441 -15.15 -27.84 4.10
CA TYR A 441 -16.27 -28.01 5.03
C TYR A 441 -17.57 -28.28 4.27
N THR A 442 -18.53 -28.93 4.94
CA THR A 442 -19.87 -29.18 4.40
C THR A 442 -20.92 -28.42 5.22
N GLU A 443 -22.01 -28.00 4.58
CA GLU A 443 -23.14 -27.34 5.27
C GLU A 443 -23.72 -28.20 6.39
N GLN A 444 -23.69 -29.53 6.22
CA GLN A 444 -24.10 -30.47 7.25
C GLN A 444 -23.10 -30.50 8.41
N GLY A 445 -21.80 -30.51 8.12
CA GLY A 445 -20.73 -30.46 9.13
C GLY A 445 -20.70 -29.17 9.95
N LEU A 446 -21.18 -28.05 9.40
CA LEU A 446 -21.33 -26.78 10.13
C LEU A 446 -22.47 -26.82 11.17
N LYS A 447 -23.45 -27.71 10.97
CA LYS A 447 -24.55 -27.90 11.92
C LYS A 447 -24.05 -28.78 13.05
N SER A 448 -23.88 -28.17 14.23
CA SER A 448 -23.64 -28.94 15.44
C SER A 448 -24.95 -29.47 15.98
N ASP A 449 -24.98 -30.76 16.30
CA ASP A 449 -26.10 -31.40 16.99
C ASP A 449 -26.27 -30.90 18.42
N LYS A 450 -25.26 -30.19 18.96
CA LYS A 450 -25.29 -29.58 20.30
C LYS A 450 -25.08 -28.06 20.24
N VAL A 451 -25.82 -27.31 21.05
CA VAL A 451 -25.74 -25.84 21.17
C VAL A 451 -25.68 -25.45 22.65
N ASN A 452 -24.96 -24.36 22.96
CA ASN A 452 -24.99 -23.79 24.31
C ASN A 452 -26.20 -22.88 24.43
N LEU A 453 -27.24 -23.37 25.11
CA LEU A 453 -28.43 -22.59 25.42
C LEU A 453 -28.15 -21.67 26.60
N ILE A 454 -28.18 -20.36 26.37
CA ILE A 454 -28.00 -19.35 27.41
C ILE A 454 -29.27 -19.27 28.27
N LEU A 455 -29.10 -19.29 29.60
CA LEU A 455 -30.17 -19.24 30.57
C LEU A 455 -30.22 -17.87 31.25
N GLN A 456 -31.36 -17.19 31.15
CA GLN A 456 -31.59 -15.88 31.77
C GLN A 456 -32.85 -15.87 32.64
N VAL A 457 -32.81 -15.01 33.66
CA VAL A 457 -34.00 -14.63 34.45
C VAL A 457 -34.07 -13.10 34.49
N ASN A 458 -35.19 -12.53 34.03
CA ASN A 458 -35.39 -11.08 33.88
C ASN A 458 -34.23 -10.39 33.13
N GLY A 459 -33.74 -11.03 32.06
CA GLY A 459 -32.66 -10.52 31.21
C GLY A 459 -31.24 -10.65 31.79
N LYS A 460 -31.08 -11.17 33.01
CA LYS A 460 -29.76 -11.38 33.64
C LYS A 460 -29.29 -12.82 33.44
N LEU A 461 -28.02 -13.00 33.04
CA LEU A 461 -27.39 -14.31 32.83
C LEU A 461 -27.35 -15.14 34.12
N ARG A 462 -27.76 -16.41 34.03
CA ARG A 462 -27.76 -17.39 35.14
C ARG A 462 -26.93 -18.64 34.86
N GLY A 463 -26.67 -18.93 33.59
CA GLY A 463 -25.80 -20.02 33.18
C GLY A 463 -25.91 -20.28 31.68
N ALA A 464 -25.23 -21.32 31.23
CA ALA A 464 -25.40 -21.88 29.90
C ALA A 464 -25.29 -23.40 30.01
N VAL A 465 -26.11 -24.10 29.22
CA VAL A 465 -26.16 -25.57 29.21
C VAL A 465 -26.00 -26.06 27.78
N THR A 466 -25.21 -27.12 27.60
CA THR A 466 -25.04 -27.77 26.30
C THR A 466 -26.21 -28.71 26.04
N VAL A 467 -27.02 -28.42 25.03
CA VAL A 467 -28.24 -29.15 24.71
C VAL A 467 -28.26 -29.59 23.25
N LYS A 468 -29.10 -30.59 22.92
CA LYS A 468 -29.32 -30.97 21.53
C LYS A 468 -29.93 -29.79 20.75
N ARG A 469 -29.52 -29.59 19.49
CA ARG A 469 -30.10 -28.58 18.61
C ARG A 469 -31.56 -28.92 18.27
N GLY A 470 -32.38 -27.89 18.09
CA GLY A 470 -33.78 -28.04 17.68
C GLY A 470 -34.73 -28.33 18.84
N LEU A 471 -34.36 -28.01 20.09
CA LEU A 471 -35.29 -28.13 21.20
C LEU A 471 -36.52 -27.25 20.98
N THR A 472 -37.66 -27.76 21.42
CA THR A 472 -38.88 -26.96 21.57
C THR A 472 -38.76 -26.05 22.79
N GLN A 473 -39.56 -24.99 22.84
CA GLN A 473 -39.60 -24.10 24.00
C GLN A 473 -39.86 -24.86 25.31
N GLN A 474 -40.80 -25.82 25.30
CA GLN A 474 -41.13 -26.62 26.49
C GLN A 474 -39.93 -27.45 26.99
N GLN A 475 -39.16 -28.05 26.08
CA GLN A 475 -37.96 -28.80 26.43
C GLN A 475 -36.88 -27.88 26.99
N ALA A 476 -36.69 -26.71 26.40
CA ALA A 476 -35.74 -25.70 26.87
C ALA A 476 -36.13 -25.13 28.26
N GLU A 477 -37.42 -24.91 28.51
CA GLU A 477 -37.95 -24.49 29.81
C GLU A 477 -37.69 -25.55 30.89
N LYS A 478 -37.96 -26.83 30.58
CA LYS A 478 -37.71 -27.93 31.52
C LYS A 478 -36.23 -28.02 31.91
N ILE A 479 -35.33 -27.83 30.96
CA ILE A 479 -33.89 -27.83 31.23
C ILE A 479 -33.51 -26.60 32.05
N ALA A 480 -33.97 -25.41 31.68
CA ALA A 480 -33.67 -24.17 32.42
C ALA A 480 -34.15 -24.22 33.87
N LEU A 481 -35.34 -24.77 34.12
CA LEU A 481 -35.92 -24.95 35.45
C LEU A 481 -35.25 -26.06 36.28
N GLY A 482 -34.40 -26.89 35.66
CA GLY A 482 -33.56 -27.87 36.36
C GLY A 482 -32.24 -27.30 36.88
N GLU A 483 -31.87 -26.08 36.47
CA GLU A 483 -30.57 -25.49 36.81
C GLU A 483 -30.61 -24.70 38.12
N LEU A 484 -29.74 -25.06 39.07
CA LEU A 484 -29.73 -24.51 40.43
C LEU A 484 -29.68 -22.97 40.47
N LYS A 485 -28.87 -22.36 39.60
CA LYS A 485 -28.74 -20.90 39.51
C LYS A 485 -30.00 -20.22 38.98
N VAL A 486 -30.76 -20.90 38.12
CA VAL A 486 -32.05 -20.40 37.60
C VAL A 486 -33.12 -20.56 38.67
N ILE A 487 -33.22 -21.71 39.33
CA ILE A 487 -34.16 -21.99 40.42
C ILE A 487 -34.00 -20.96 41.55
N SER A 488 -32.76 -20.74 41.99
CA SER A 488 -32.45 -19.73 43.01
C SER A 488 -32.90 -18.33 42.59
N ALA A 489 -32.64 -17.94 41.34
CA ALA A 489 -33.00 -16.64 40.80
C ALA A 489 -34.51 -16.43 40.61
N LEU A 490 -35.29 -17.51 40.47
CA LEU A 490 -36.75 -17.44 40.44
C LEU A 490 -37.36 -17.28 41.83
N SER A 491 -36.62 -17.65 42.90
CA SER A 491 -37.05 -17.50 44.30
C SER A 491 -38.48 -18.02 44.56
N GLY A 492 -38.81 -19.19 43.99
CA GLY A 492 -40.13 -19.82 44.12
C GLY A 492 -41.24 -19.23 43.25
N ARG A 493 -40.99 -18.16 42.49
CA ARG A 493 -41.97 -17.55 41.58
C ARG A 493 -42.06 -18.33 40.27
N LYS A 494 -43.28 -18.55 39.77
CA LYS A 494 -43.50 -19.09 38.43
C LYS A 494 -43.25 -18.01 37.37
N PRO A 495 -42.56 -18.32 36.25
CA PRO A 495 -42.40 -17.38 35.14
C PRO A 495 -43.77 -16.94 34.60
N ARG A 496 -43.97 -15.63 34.42
CA ARG A 496 -45.16 -15.05 33.77
C ARG A 496 -45.06 -15.10 32.24
N LYS A 497 -43.83 -15.03 31.72
CA LYS A 497 -43.55 -15.07 30.29
C LYS A 497 -42.20 -15.72 30.04
N THR A 498 -42.12 -16.57 29.03
CA THR A 498 -40.86 -17.11 28.53
C THR A 498 -40.56 -16.49 27.19
N ILE A 499 -39.33 -16.01 27.02
CA ILE A 499 -38.79 -15.60 25.73
C ILE A 499 -37.76 -16.65 25.31
N TYR A 500 -38.10 -17.44 24.30
CA TYR A 500 -37.23 -18.45 23.74
C TYR A 500 -36.82 -18.08 22.32
N VAL A 501 -35.51 -17.95 22.10
CA VAL A 501 -34.92 -17.88 20.76
C VAL A 501 -34.24 -19.22 20.53
N GLN A 502 -34.79 -20.00 19.60
CA GLN A 502 -34.37 -21.37 19.35
C GLN A 502 -32.85 -21.47 19.18
N ASP A 503 -32.28 -22.47 19.85
CA ASP A 503 -30.84 -22.79 19.86
C ASP A 503 -29.88 -21.70 20.36
N LYS A 504 -30.41 -20.60 20.93
CA LYS A 504 -29.59 -19.48 21.42
C LYS A 504 -29.82 -19.18 22.89
N ILE A 505 -31.05 -18.84 23.26
CA ILE A 505 -31.34 -18.27 24.57
C ILE A 505 -32.75 -18.58 25.04
N ILE A 506 -32.89 -18.79 26.35
CA ILE A 506 -34.16 -18.80 27.06
C ILE A 506 -34.10 -17.81 28.22
N ASN A 507 -35.06 -16.88 28.25
CA ASN A 507 -35.21 -15.88 29.29
C ASN A 507 -36.56 -16.05 29.99
N LEU A 508 -36.52 -16.37 31.28
CA LEU A 508 -37.70 -16.53 32.13
C LEU A 508 -38.00 -15.18 32.81
N VAL A 509 -39.17 -14.62 32.52
CA VAL A 509 -39.62 -13.32 33.07
C VAL A 509 -40.60 -13.59 34.20
N THR A 510 -40.30 -13.11 35.41
CA THR A 510 -41.09 -13.34 36.63
C THR A 510 -42.05 -12.21 36.98
#